data_AF-A0A356WXB0-F1
#
_entry.id   AF-A0A356WXB0-F1
#
_cell.length_a   1.000
_cell.length_b   1.000
_cell.length_c   1.000
_cell.angle_alpha   90.00
_cell.angle_beta   90.00
_cell.angle_gamma   90.00
#
_symmetry.space_group_name_H-M   'P 1'
#
loop_
_entity.id
_entity.type
_entity.pdbx_description
1 polymer ?
#
loop_
_entity_poly.entity_id
_entity_poly.type
_entity_poly.pdbx_seq_one_letter_code
_entity_poly.pdbx_strand_id
1 'polypeptide(L)' 'YPQVEKVFPTDANFVMFRIAEAEKVYRKLADEGVIVRYRGNEPHCENCLRLTVGTSTENDRFFTALENIAK' A
#
# COMPACT_ATOMS: atom_id res chain seq x y z
N TYR A 1 5.78 2.05 10.64
CA TYR A 1 5.67 2.58 9.26
C TYR A 1 5.62 4.10 9.28
N PRO A 2 6.72 4.80 9.57
CA PRO A 2 6.77 6.27 9.58
C PRO A 2 6.40 6.92 8.24
N GLN A 3 6.51 6.17 7.14
CA GLN A 3 6.17 6.61 5.79
C GLN A 3 4.66 6.65 5.49
N VAL A 4 3.81 5.99 6.30
CA VAL A 4 2.35 6.01 6.12
C VAL A 4 1.79 7.27 6.79
N GLU A 5 1.25 8.17 5.97
CA GLU A 5 0.72 9.46 6.44
C GLU A 5 -0.70 9.34 6.99
N LYS A 6 -1.53 8.54 6.33
CA LYS A 6 -2.95 8.42 6.68
C LYS A 6 -3.51 7.08 6.26
N VAL A 7 -4.32 6.46 7.10
CA VAL A 7 -5.15 5.31 6.74
C VAL A 7 -6.61 5.79 6.71
N PHE A 8 -7.32 5.48 5.63
CA PHE A 8 -8.72 5.85 5.47
C PHE A 8 -9.61 4.71 5.99
N PRO A 9 -10.66 5.00 6.76
CA PRO A 9 -11.62 3.98 7.17
C PRO A 9 -12.36 3.44 5.95
N THR A 10 -12.56 2.12 5.92
CA THR A 10 -13.17 1.40 4.81
C THR A 10 -14.15 0.37 5.34
N ASP A 11 -15.32 0.27 4.71
CA ASP A 11 -16.30 -0.79 4.99
C ASP A 11 -16.33 -1.78 3.81
N ALA A 12 -15.19 -2.41 3.55
CA ALA A 12 -14.95 -3.30 2.42
C ALA A 12 -13.74 -4.22 2.67
N ASN A 13 -13.46 -5.13 1.73
CA ASN A 13 -12.29 -6.00 1.73
C ASN A 13 -11.01 -5.32 1.21
N PHE A 14 -10.89 -4.00 1.36
CA PHE A 14 -9.69 -3.27 1.01
C PHE A 14 -9.47 -2.13 1.97
N VAL A 15 -8.21 -1.78 2.19
CA VAL A 15 -7.79 -0.61 2.96
C VAL A 15 -7.14 0.37 2.00
N MET A 16 -7.54 1.63 2.09
CA MET A 16 -6.87 2.72 1.39
C MET A 16 -5.99 3.49 2.37
N PHE A 17 -4.77 3.80 1.96
CA PHE A 17 -3.83 4.55 2.79
C PHE A 17 -2.96 5.44 1.92
N ARG A 18 -2.54 6.58 2.48
CA ARG A 18 -1.60 7.52 1.90
C ARG A 18 -0.20 7.25 2.45
N ILE A 19 0.78 7.21 1.57
CA ILE A 19 2.17 6.90 1.88
C ILE A 19 3.10 7.79 1.05
N ALA A 20 4.16 8.32 1.65
CA ALA A 20 5.13 9.13 0.92
C ALA A 20 5.76 8.34 -0.25
N GLU A 21 5.98 9.01 -1.38
CA GLU A 21 6.49 8.40 -2.62
C GLU A 21 5.71 7.13 -3.07
N ALA A 22 4.38 7.15 -2.98
CA ALA A 22 3.53 5.97 -3.21
C ALA A 22 3.78 5.26 -4.55
N GLU A 23 4.14 5.98 -5.62
CA GLU A 23 4.46 5.36 -6.91
C GLU A 23 5.73 4.48 -6.81
N LYS A 24 6.76 4.97 -6.12
CA LYS A 24 8.01 4.25 -5.89
C LYS A 24 7.79 3.04 -4.99
N VAL A 25 7.01 3.20 -3.92
CA VAL A 25 6.64 2.08 -3.05
C VAL A 25 5.84 1.04 -3.82
N TYR A 26 4.87 1.46 -4.63
CA TYR A 26 4.10 0.56 -5.50
C TYR A 26 4.99 -0.25 -6.44
N ARG A 27 5.94 0.40 -7.13
CA ARG A 27 6.88 -0.28 -8.04
C ARG A 27 7.74 -1.29 -7.30
N LYS A 28 8.34 -0.91 -6.17
CA LYS A 28 9.15 -1.82 -5.36
C LYS A 28 8.36 -3.02 -4.82
N LEU A 29 7.13 -2.80 -4.35
CA LEU A 29 6.24 -3.89 -3.94
C LEU A 29 5.95 -4.85 -5.10
N ALA A 30 5.72 -4.31 -6.30
CA ALA A 30 5.50 -5.12 -7.49
C ALA A 30 6.74 -5.95 -7.87
N ASP A 31 7.95 -5.40 -7.72
CA ASP A 31 9.20 -6.12 -7.93
C ASP A 31 9.39 -7.28 -6.92
N GLU A 32 8.89 -7.15 -5.69
CA GLU A 32 8.84 -8.22 -4.70
C GLU A 32 7.66 -9.20 -4.90
N GLY A 33 6.88 -9.04 -5.97
CA GLY A 33 5.73 -9.89 -6.28
C GLY A 33 4.46 -9.57 -5.46
N VAL A 34 4.45 -8.45 -4.73
CA VAL A 34 3.30 -7.95 -3.96
C VAL A 34 2.56 -6.89 -4.77
N ILE A 35 1.42 -7.27 -5.35
CA ILE A 35 0.65 -6.37 -6.22
C ILE A 35 -0.39 -5.60 -5.41
N VAL A 36 -0.17 -4.29 -5.26
CA VAL A 36 -1.15 -3.34 -4.73
C VAL A 36 -1.70 -2.43 -5.82
N ARG A 37 -2.76 -1.68 -5.55
CA ARG A 37 -3.35 -0.75 -6.53
C ARG A 37 -2.94 0.68 -6.23
N TYR A 38 -2.22 1.30 -7.16
CA TYR A 38 -1.91 2.73 -7.10
C TYR A 38 -3.14 3.56 -7.46
N ARG A 39 -3.48 4.55 -6.62
CA ARG A 39 -4.60 5.50 -6.80
C ARG A 39 -4.15 6.96 -6.82
N GLY A 40 -2.84 7.21 -6.87
CA GLY A 40 -2.29 8.58 -6.91
C GLY A 40 -2.67 9.41 -8.14
N ASN A 41 -3.18 8.79 -9.20
CA ASN A 41 -3.64 9.48 -10.41
C ASN A 41 -5.09 9.99 -10.30
N GLU A 42 -5.82 9.64 -9.24
CA GLU A 42 -7.19 10.09 -9.03
C GLU A 42 -7.22 11.43 -8.28
N PRO A 43 -8.15 12.34 -8.61
CA PRO A 43 -8.31 13.60 -7.89
C PRO A 43 -8.46 13.37 -6.38
N HIS A 44 -7.73 14.13 -5.57
CA HIS A 44 -7.71 14.04 -4.09
C HIS A 44 -7.14 12.74 -3.49
N CYS A 45 -6.62 11.85 -4.33
CA CYS A 45 -6.00 10.59 -3.92
C CYS A 45 -4.48 10.61 -4.10
N GLU A 46 -3.86 11.80 -4.10
CA GLU A 46 -2.42 11.92 -4.23
C GLU A 46 -1.72 11.02 -3.21
N ASN A 47 -0.74 10.25 -3.71
CA ASN A 47 0.02 9.31 -2.92
C ASN A 47 -0.81 8.21 -2.20
N CYS A 48 -2.01 7.89 -2.69
CA CYS A 48 -2.82 6.82 -2.14
C CYS A 48 -2.53 5.46 -2.81
N LEU A 49 -2.44 4.43 -1.98
CA LEU A 49 -2.45 3.03 -2.36
C LEU A 49 -3.71 2.35 -1.80
N ARG A 50 -4.21 1.37 -2.54
CA ARG A 50 -5.29 0.50 -2.11
C ARG A 50 -4.77 -0.93 -2.02
N LEU A 51 -4.80 -1.49 -0.81
CA LEU A 51 -4.47 -2.88 -0.51
C LEU A 51 -5.77 -3.67 -0.34
N THR A 52 -5.90 -4.78 -1.04
CA THR A 52 -6.99 -5.74 -0.79
C THR A 52 -6.62 -6.59 0.42
N VAL A 53 -7.54 -6.75 1.37
CA VAL A 53 -7.38 -7.64 2.52
C VAL A 53 -7.63 -9.06 2.04
N GLY A 54 -6.55 -9.84 1.93
CA GLY A 54 -6.58 -11.23 1.52
C GLY A 54 -6.46 -12.19 2.70
N THR A 55 -5.82 -13.32 2.47
CA THR A 55 -5.44 -14.28 3.52
C THR A 55 -4.40 -13.69 4.47
N SER A 56 -4.28 -14.25 5.68
CA SER A 56 -3.25 -13.82 6.64
C SER A 56 -1.86 -13.85 6.03
N THR A 57 -1.51 -14.92 5.31
CA THR A 57 -0.19 -15.09 4.69
C THR A 57 0.10 -14.04 3.61
N GLU A 58 -0.90 -13.63 2.82
CA GLU A 58 -0.74 -12.55 1.85
C GLU A 58 -0.54 -11.20 2.54
N ASN A 59 -1.28 -10.95 3.62
CA ASN A 59 -1.13 -9.73 4.42
C ASN A 59 0.25 -9.68 5.09
N ASP A 60 0.75 -10.79 5.64
CA ASP A 60 2.07 -10.90 6.27
C ASP A 60 3.20 -10.65 5.25
N ARG A 61 3.04 -11.17 4.02
CA ARG A 61 3.97 -10.89 2.91
C ARG A 61 4.00 -9.42 2.55
N PHE A 62 2.83 -8.77 2.48
CA PHE A 62 2.74 -7.33 2.23
C PHE A 62 3.48 -6.54 3.31
N PHE A 63 3.24 -6.82 4.60
CA PHE A 63 3.90 -6.11 5.69
C PHE A 63 5.41 -6.31 5.66
N THR A 64 5.88 -7.54 5.42
CA THR A 64 7.31 -7.86 5.31
C THR A 64 7.96 -7.09 4.16
N ALA A 65 7.34 -7.09 2.98
CA ALA A 65 7.83 -6.34 1.82
C ALA A 65 7.85 -4.82 2.10
N LEU A 66 6.79 -4.30 2.72
CA LEU A 66 6.70 -2.89 3.07
C LEU A 66 7.78 -2.48 4.09
N GLU A 67 8.11 -3.33 5.06
CA GLU A 67 9.20 -3.10 6.02
C GLU A 67 10.57 -3.10 5.32
N ASN A 68 10.81 -4.02 4.39
CA ASN A 68 12.07 -4.08 3.63
C ASN A 68 12.28 -2.83 2.75
N ILE A 69 11.20 -2.31 2.16
CA ILE A 69 11.22 -1.11 1.32
C ILE A 69 11.45 0.16 2.13
N ALA A 70 11.03 0.15 3.40
CA ALA A 70 11.04 1.31 4.30
C ALA A 70 12.24 1.39 5.24
N LYS A 71 13.11 0.37 5.23
CA LYS A 71 14.47 0.48 5.75
C LYS A 71 15.29 1.46 4.92
#